data_AF-A0A969XTX5-F1
#
_entry.id   AF-A0A969XTX5-F1
#
_cell.length_a   1.000
_cell.length_b   1.000
_cell.length_c   1.000
_cell.angle_alpha   90.00
_cell.angle_beta   90.00
_cell.angle_gamma   90.00
#
_symmetry.space_group_name_H-M   'P 1'
#
loop_
_entity.id
_entity.type
_entity.pdbx_description
1 polymer ?
#
loop_
_entity_poly.entity_id
_entity_poly.type
_entity_poly.pdbx_seq_one_letter_code
_entity_poly.pdbx_strand_id
1 'polypeptide(L)'
;MKKADCLWVSGIVFLSVFAGAGCRAVSRPDVIVTLDAVDSRGASPTVEVHLIGVNNQGRYLNLRDMTAYDWNAMRAGGEAYVMKFGNDTDRTLTLDSGDPIWRAWDRPRQLFVIASFPPGQDGQGPRRLVLPLKWNSWIGKDIPISIQQTGLVCQERYKAWNPFED
;
A
#
# COMPACT_ATOMS: atom_id res chain seq x y z
N MET A 1 -2.88 20.12 -79.26
CA MET A 1 -1.85 19.72 -78.27
C MET A 1 -2.26 20.28 -76.92
N LYS A 2 -2.65 19.42 -75.97
CA LYS A 2 -3.19 19.80 -74.66
C LYS A 2 -2.04 19.91 -73.64
N LYS A 3 -1.96 21.05 -72.95
CA LYS A 3 -1.12 21.25 -71.76
C LYS A 3 -1.79 20.52 -70.58
N ALA A 4 -1.00 19.81 -69.77
CA ALA A 4 -1.44 19.23 -68.51
C ALA A 4 -0.65 19.88 -67.38
N ASP A 5 -1.38 20.51 -66.48
CA ASP A 5 -0.90 21.37 -65.40
C ASP A 5 -0.36 20.55 -64.22
N CYS A 6 0.78 21.00 -63.71
CA CYS A 6 1.47 20.43 -62.55
C CYS A 6 0.81 20.98 -61.27
N LEU A 7 -0.06 20.18 -60.65
CA LEU A 7 -0.72 20.52 -59.38
C LEU A 7 0.27 20.33 -58.22
N TRP A 8 0.74 21.46 -57.70
CA TRP A 8 1.59 21.59 -56.53
C TRP A 8 0.74 21.39 -55.26
N VAL A 9 0.86 20.23 -54.60
CA VAL A 9 0.16 19.94 -53.34
C VAL A 9 1.00 20.45 -52.18
N SER A 10 0.70 21.66 -51.72
CA SER A 10 1.24 22.22 -50.47
C SER A 10 0.67 21.45 -49.27
N GLY A 11 1.46 20.53 -48.71
CA GLY A 11 1.13 19.81 -47.48
C GLY A 11 1.24 20.69 -46.24
N ILE A 12 0.10 21.04 -45.64
CA ILE A 12 0.04 21.72 -44.34
C ILE A 12 0.34 20.68 -43.25
N VAL A 13 1.53 20.78 -42.65
CA VAL A 13 1.90 20.02 -41.44
C VAL A 13 1.17 20.64 -40.25
N PHE A 14 0.04 20.05 -39.86
CA PHE A 14 -0.66 20.39 -38.62
C PHE A 14 0.17 19.88 -37.43
N LEU A 15 1.03 20.76 -36.89
CA LEU A 15 1.78 20.51 -35.67
C LEU A 15 0.81 20.64 -34.48
N SER A 16 0.07 19.57 -34.18
CA SER A 16 -0.79 19.48 -33.01
C SER A 16 0.06 19.46 -31.74
N VAL A 17 0.33 20.65 -31.19
CA VAL A 17 0.88 20.82 -29.85
C VAL A 17 -0.19 20.35 -28.87
N PHE A 18 -0.20 19.04 -28.59
CA PHE A 18 -0.85 18.50 -27.41
C PHE A 18 -0.08 19.04 -26.21
N ALA A 19 -0.48 20.24 -25.75
CA ALA A 19 -0.21 20.71 -24.41
C ALA A 19 -0.96 19.77 -23.47
N GLY A 20 -0.36 18.60 -23.23
CA GLY A 20 -0.83 17.62 -22.27
C GLY A 20 -0.85 18.30 -20.92
N ALA A 21 -2.04 18.66 -20.46
CA ALA A 21 -2.30 18.89 -19.05
C ALA A 21 -1.86 17.61 -18.33
N GLY A 22 -0.64 17.62 -17.81
CA GLY A 22 -0.08 16.53 -17.05
C GLY A 22 -0.91 16.38 -15.79
N CYS A 23 -1.95 15.55 -15.85
CA CYS A 23 -2.57 15.00 -14.68
C CYS A 23 -1.45 14.39 -13.85
N ARG A 24 -1.01 15.12 -12.83
CA ARG A 24 -0.08 14.62 -11.82
C ARG A 24 -0.85 13.54 -11.08
N ALA A 25 -0.77 12.31 -11.58
CA ALA A 25 -1.23 11.15 -10.85
C ALA A 25 -0.59 11.24 -9.47
N VAL A 26 -1.43 11.29 -8.43
CA VAL A 26 -0.95 11.26 -7.05
C VAL A 26 -0.23 9.93 -6.90
N SER A 27 1.10 9.99 -6.87
CA SER A 27 1.93 8.81 -6.69
C SER A 27 1.59 8.20 -5.35
N ARG A 28 1.19 6.93 -5.35
CA ARG A 28 1.04 6.16 -4.11
C ARG A 28 2.44 5.83 -3.58
N PRO A 29 2.60 5.66 -2.26
CA PRO A 29 3.84 5.15 -1.71
C PRO A 29 3.95 3.64 -1.95
N ASP A 30 5.18 3.14 -2.05
CA ASP A 30 5.44 1.71 -1.98
C ASP A 30 5.35 1.27 -0.50
N VAL A 31 4.78 0.10 -0.24
CA VAL A 31 4.70 -0.45 1.13
C VAL A 31 5.64 -1.63 1.22
N ILE A 32 6.68 -1.50 2.04
CA ILE A 32 7.72 -2.51 2.18
C ILE A 32 7.52 -3.20 3.52
N VAL A 33 7.25 -4.50 3.50
CA VAL A 33 7.02 -5.30 4.70
C VAL A 33 8.16 -6.31 4.84
N THR A 34 8.89 -6.23 5.95
CA THR A 34 10.05 -7.08 6.25
C THR A 34 9.79 -7.96 7.47
N LEU A 35 10.09 -9.25 7.37
CA LEU A 35 10.05 -10.22 8.45
C LEU A 35 11.38 -10.29 9.21
N ASP A 36 11.45 -9.51 10.29
CA ASP A 36 12.56 -9.51 11.24
C ASP A 36 12.37 -10.55 12.36
N ALA A 37 11.17 -11.12 12.49
CA ALA A 37 10.87 -12.16 13.45
C ALA A 37 11.62 -13.46 13.10
N VAL A 38 12.44 -13.93 14.04
CA VAL A 38 13.07 -15.25 14.01
C VAL A 38 12.77 -15.91 15.34
N ASP A 39 12.36 -17.18 15.31
CA ASP A 39 12.15 -17.93 16.55
C ASP A 39 13.48 -18.33 17.21
N SER A 40 13.40 -18.93 18.41
CA SER A 40 14.59 -19.38 19.14
C SER A 40 15.39 -20.49 18.44
N ARG A 41 14.84 -21.09 17.37
CA ARG A 41 15.46 -22.14 16.56
C ARG A 41 16.02 -21.60 15.24
N GLY A 42 15.92 -20.30 14.97
CA GLY A 42 16.35 -19.72 13.71
C GLY A 42 15.32 -19.83 12.58
N ALA A 43 14.12 -20.35 12.83
CA ALA A 43 13.08 -20.47 11.84
C ALA A 43 12.21 -19.21 11.76
N SER A 44 11.73 -18.91 10.56
CA SER A 44 10.83 -17.78 10.31
C SER A 44 9.39 -18.22 10.56
N PRO A 45 8.61 -17.46 11.35
CA PRO A 45 7.23 -17.82 11.60
C PRO A 45 6.40 -17.67 10.32
N THR A 46 5.36 -18.50 10.18
CA THR A 46 4.38 -18.31 9.11
C THR A 46 3.45 -17.17 9.49
N VAL A 47 3.55 -16.03 8.80
CA VAL A 47 2.76 -14.83 9.11
C VAL A 47 2.02 -14.39 7.85
N GLU A 48 0.73 -14.11 7.99
CA GLU A 48 -0.04 -13.46 6.94
C GLU A 48 -0.24 -11.99 7.31
N VAL A 49 0.13 -11.09 6.41
CA VAL A 49 -0.08 -9.64 6.57
C VAL A 49 -1.11 -9.18 5.56
N HIS A 50 -2.17 -8.55 6.08
CA HIS A 50 -3.25 -7.99 5.30
C HIS A 50 -3.12 -6.47 5.27
N LEU A 51 -3.00 -5.93 4.06
CA LEU A 51 -2.98 -4.50 3.79
C LEU A 51 -4.34 -4.09 3.24
N ILE A 52 -4.92 -3.04 3.83
CA ILE A 52 -6.27 -2.57 3.49
C ILE A 52 -6.24 -1.04 3.41
N GLY A 53 -6.56 -0.51 2.24
CA GLY A 53 -6.77 0.92 2.06
C GLY A 53 -8.16 1.36 2.57
N VAL A 54 -8.21 2.38 3.43
CA VAL A 54 -9.46 2.86 4.02
C VAL A 54 -9.59 4.38 3.91
N ASN A 55 -10.82 4.85 3.72
CA ASN A 55 -11.15 6.28 3.70
C ASN A 55 -11.82 6.75 5.01
N ASN A 56 -12.58 5.87 5.67
CA ASN A 56 -13.23 6.12 6.96
C ASN A 56 -12.83 5.04 7.97
N GLN A 57 -12.30 5.47 9.12
CA GLN A 57 -11.82 4.61 10.19
C GLN A 57 -12.92 3.87 10.96
N GLY A 58 -14.15 4.39 10.98
CA GLY A 58 -15.17 4.02 11.97
C GLY A 58 -15.44 2.52 12.08
N ARG A 59 -15.46 1.79 10.96
CA ARG A 59 -15.73 0.34 10.96
C ARG A 59 -14.56 -0.52 11.45
N TYR A 60 -13.32 -0.01 11.34
CA TYR A 60 -12.12 -0.80 11.65
C TYR A 60 -11.50 -0.46 13.01
N LEU A 61 -11.82 0.70 13.59
CA LEU A 61 -11.34 1.09 14.93
C LEU A 61 -11.95 0.24 16.04
N ASN A 62 -13.20 -0.20 15.86
CA ASN A 62 -13.95 -0.96 16.88
C ASN A 62 -13.46 -2.41 17.04
N LEU A 63 -12.53 -2.87 16.20
CA LEU A 63 -11.85 -4.16 16.33
C LEU A 63 -10.78 -4.10 17.44
N ARG A 64 -11.18 -3.69 18.64
CA ARG A 64 -10.30 -3.54 19.81
C ARG A 64 -9.77 -4.87 20.31
N ASP A 65 -10.49 -5.95 20.07
CA ASP A 65 -10.12 -7.28 20.54
C ASP A 65 -9.80 -8.19 19.35
N MET A 66 -8.51 -8.29 19.02
CA MET A 66 -8.03 -9.16 17.95
C MET A 66 -8.00 -10.65 18.36
N THR A 67 -8.37 -10.98 19.60
CA THR A 67 -8.54 -12.38 20.02
C THR A 67 -9.63 -13.10 19.22
N ALA A 68 -10.66 -12.37 18.78
CA ALA A 68 -11.72 -12.87 17.90
C ALA A 68 -11.61 -12.25 16.50
N TYR A 69 -10.41 -12.30 15.91
CA TYR A 69 -10.17 -11.82 14.55
C TYR A 69 -10.98 -12.63 13.52
N ASP A 70 -12.18 -12.15 13.18
CA ASP A 70 -12.95 -12.70 12.08
C ASP A 70 -12.52 -12.03 10.76
N TRP A 71 -11.58 -12.67 10.09
CA TRP A 71 -11.14 -12.28 8.76
C TRP A 71 -12.29 -12.11 7.75
N ASN A 72 -13.36 -12.92 7.88
CA ASN A 72 -14.50 -12.84 6.96
C ASN A 72 -15.29 -11.55 7.14
N ALA A 73 -15.43 -11.08 8.38
CA ALA A 73 -16.05 -9.78 8.66
C ALA A 73 -15.25 -8.61 8.07
N MET A 74 -13.91 -8.73 7.99
CA MET A 74 -13.07 -7.69 7.40
C MET A 74 -13.17 -7.64 5.88
N ARG A 75 -13.30 -8.80 5.22
CA ARG A 75 -13.53 -8.89 3.76
C ARG A 75 -14.81 -8.20 3.31
N ALA A 76 -15.85 -8.19 4.15
CA ALA A 76 -17.08 -7.45 3.86
C ALA A 76 -16.81 -5.93 3.71
N GLY A 77 -15.68 -5.43 4.23
CA GLY A 77 -15.27 -4.04 4.09
C GLY A 77 -14.59 -3.71 2.75
N GLY A 78 -14.05 -4.68 2.02
CA GLY A 78 -13.37 -4.44 0.75
C GLY A 78 -12.21 -5.40 0.50
N GLU A 79 -11.58 -5.26 -0.66
CA GLU A 79 -10.43 -6.07 -1.06
C GLU A 79 -9.20 -5.77 -0.19
N ALA A 80 -8.41 -6.79 0.10
CA ALA A 80 -7.18 -6.70 0.86
C ALA A 80 -6.04 -7.28 0.05
N TYR A 81 -4.87 -6.63 0.11
CA TYR A 81 -3.64 -7.21 -0.40
C TYR A 81 -3.04 -8.11 0.69
N VAL A 82 -2.73 -9.36 0.35
CA VAL A 82 -2.27 -10.35 1.32
C VAL A 82 -0.83 -10.73 1.01
N MET A 83 0.06 -10.44 1.95
CA MET A 83 1.45 -10.88 1.94
C MET A 83 1.57 -12.11 2.85
N LYS A 84 2.27 -13.14 2.38
CA LYS A 84 2.50 -14.37 3.14
C LYS A 84 3.98 -14.55 3.36
N PHE A 85 4.35 -14.74 4.62
CA PHE A 85 5.70 -15.01 5.06
C PHE A 85 5.78 -16.41 5.64
N GLY A 86 6.90 -17.09 5.45
CA GLY A 86 7.22 -18.43 5.93
C GLY A 86 8.68 -18.77 5.64
N ASN A 87 9.05 -20.04 5.83
CA ASN A 87 10.46 -20.48 5.69
C ASN A 87 10.99 -20.39 4.24
N ASP A 88 10.10 -20.53 3.24
CA ASP A 88 10.48 -20.59 1.82
C ASP A 88 10.07 -19.32 1.04
N THR A 89 9.69 -18.25 1.73
CA THR A 89 9.28 -16.98 1.11
C THR A 89 10.33 -15.91 1.32
N ASP A 90 10.36 -14.91 0.44
CA ASP A 90 11.18 -13.72 0.66
C ASP A 90 10.87 -13.07 2.01
N ARG A 91 11.93 -12.66 2.70
CA ARG A 91 11.80 -11.99 4.00
C ARG A 91 11.30 -10.56 3.85
N THR A 92 11.33 -10.01 2.64
CA THR A 92 10.83 -8.68 2.33
C THR A 92 9.88 -8.78 1.15
N LEU A 93 8.66 -8.27 1.31
CA LEU A 93 7.66 -8.19 0.27
C LEU A 93 7.25 -6.73 0.09
N THR A 94 7.05 -6.33 -1.16
CA THR A 94 6.67 -4.96 -1.52
C THR A 94 5.28 -4.97 -2.15
N LEU A 95 4.44 -4.03 -1.72
CA LEU A 95 3.27 -3.61 -2.48
C LEU A 95 3.66 -2.37 -3.26
N ASP A 96 3.88 -2.55 -4.56
CA ASP A 96 4.23 -1.48 -5.47
C ASP A 96 3.10 -0.44 -5.60
N SER A 97 3.47 0.82 -5.73
CA SER A 97 2.58 1.96 -6.00
C SER A 97 1.79 1.81 -7.31
N GLY A 98 2.26 0.97 -8.23
CA GLY A 98 1.58 0.62 -9.48
C GLY A 98 0.55 -0.52 -9.37
N ASP A 99 0.47 -1.20 -8.23
CA ASP A 99 -0.38 -2.37 -8.05
C ASP A 99 -1.88 -2.04 -8.25
N PRO A 100 -2.65 -2.86 -8.98
CA PRO A 100 -4.08 -2.64 -9.20
C PRO A 100 -4.91 -2.50 -7.92
N ILE A 101 -4.48 -3.08 -6.79
CA ILE A 101 -5.20 -3.00 -5.51
C ILE A 101 -5.40 -1.55 -5.05
N TRP A 102 -4.45 -0.65 -5.38
CA TRP A 102 -4.58 0.77 -5.07
C TRP A 102 -5.79 1.43 -5.74
N ARG A 103 -6.24 0.89 -6.89
CA ARG A 103 -7.44 1.34 -7.60
C ARG A 103 -8.70 0.67 -7.06
N ALA A 104 -8.59 -0.55 -6.53
CA ALA A 104 -9.68 -1.23 -5.86
C ALA A 104 -10.07 -0.56 -4.55
N TRP A 105 -9.10 0.03 -3.85
CA TRP A 105 -9.36 0.88 -2.69
C TRP A 105 -9.92 2.25 -3.14
N ASP A 106 -11.16 2.56 -2.76
CA ASP A 106 -11.80 3.85 -3.07
C ASP A 106 -11.12 4.99 -2.30
N ARG A 107 -10.18 5.67 -2.97
CA ARG A 107 -9.46 6.87 -2.49
C ARG A 107 -8.98 6.72 -1.04
N PRO A 108 -8.17 5.70 -0.73
CA PRO A 108 -7.76 5.43 0.64
C PRO A 108 -6.93 6.59 1.18
N ARG A 109 -7.25 7.01 2.41
CA ARG A 109 -6.53 8.04 3.17
C ARG A 109 -5.56 7.41 4.17
N GLN A 110 -5.81 6.15 4.54
CA GLN A 110 -5.03 5.41 5.50
C GLN A 110 -4.86 3.96 5.05
N LEU A 111 -3.80 3.34 5.54
CA LEU A 111 -3.46 1.95 5.36
C LEU A 111 -3.62 1.23 6.69
N PHE A 112 -4.53 0.27 6.73
CA PHE A 112 -4.62 -0.69 7.82
C PHE A 112 -3.71 -1.86 7.49
N VAL A 113 -2.81 -2.16 8.41
CA VAL A 113 -1.88 -3.28 8.32
C VAL A 113 -2.23 -4.21 9.45
N ILE A 114 -2.51 -5.47 9.13
CA ILE A 114 -2.91 -6.45 10.13
C ILE A 114 -2.08 -7.71 9.94
N ALA A 115 -1.43 -8.17 11.00
CA ALA A 115 -0.67 -9.41 10.99
C ALA A 115 -1.43 -10.51 11.73
N SER A 116 -1.62 -11.64 11.05
CA SER A 116 -2.10 -12.89 11.61
C SER A 116 -0.89 -13.74 11.99
N PHE A 117 -0.67 -13.91 13.29
CA PHE A 117 0.37 -14.77 13.84
C PHE A 117 -0.20 -16.14 14.19
N PRO A 118 0.60 -17.22 14.11
CA PRO A 118 0.20 -18.53 14.59
C PRO A 118 -0.14 -18.47 16.10
N PRO A 119 -1.08 -19.32 16.57
CA PRO A 119 -1.41 -19.40 17.99
C PRO A 119 -0.15 -19.60 18.85
N GLY A 120 -0.03 -18.84 19.94
CA GLY A 120 1.11 -18.93 20.86
C GLY A 120 2.37 -18.15 20.42
N GLN A 121 2.33 -17.48 19.26
CA GLN A 121 3.35 -16.50 18.84
C GLN A 121 2.87 -15.06 18.96
N ASP A 122 1.90 -14.87 19.84
CA ASP A 122 1.23 -13.63 20.08
C ASP A 122 2.13 -12.73 20.93
N GLY A 123 3.01 -11.99 20.26
CA GLY A 123 3.81 -10.96 20.90
C GLY A 123 2.94 -9.92 21.63
N GLN A 124 3.53 -9.26 22.64
CA GLN A 124 2.83 -8.21 23.42
C GLN A 124 2.54 -6.92 22.61
N GLY A 125 3.17 -6.78 21.45
CA GLY A 125 3.04 -5.62 20.58
C GLY A 125 1.77 -5.66 19.72
N PRO A 126 1.49 -4.55 19.02
CA PRO A 126 0.27 -4.43 18.24
C PRO A 126 0.33 -5.35 17.01
N ARG A 127 -0.71 -6.14 16.78
CA ARG A 127 -0.92 -6.88 15.51
C ARG A 127 -1.53 -6.01 14.42
N ARG A 128 -1.78 -4.74 14.72
CA ARG A 128 -2.45 -3.79 13.84
C ARG A 128 -1.70 -2.47 13.83
N LEU A 129 -1.42 -1.96 12.63
CA LEU A 129 -1.00 -0.57 12.42
C LEU A 129 -2.05 0.16 11.59
N VAL A 130 -2.19 1.46 11.86
CA VAL A 130 -2.99 2.39 11.07
C VAL A 130 -2.06 3.51 10.64
N LEU A 131 -1.75 3.55 9.35
CA LEU A 131 -0.72 4.41 8.79
C LEU A 131 -1.36 5.43 7.83
N PRO A 132 -1.01 6.73 7.88
CA PRO A 132 -1.53 7.70 6.92
C PRO A 132 -0.96 7.44 5.51
N LEU A 133 -1.76 7.59 4.46
CA LEU A 133 -1.29 7.49 3.06
C LEU A 133 -0.96 8.86 2.44
N LYS A 134 -1.03 9.96 3.21
CA LYS A 134 -0.62 11.29 2.73
C LYS A 134 0.90 11.30 2.53
N TRP A 135 1.38 11.64 1.34
CA TRP A 135 2.81 11.62 0.99
C TRP A 135 3.69 12.45 1.94
N ASN A 136 3.17 13.58 2.44
CA ASN A 136 3.89 14.49 3.33
C ASN A 136 4.04 13.96 4.77
N SER A 137 3.46 12.81 5.08
CA SER A 137 3.58 12.15 6.39
C SER A 137 4.89 11.36 6.52
N TRP A 138 5.54 11.03 5.39
CA TRP A 138 6.66 10.10 5.34
C TRP A 138 7.98 10.81 4.97
N ILE A 139 9.09 10.28 5.48
CA ILE A 139 10.43 10.69 5.07
C ILE A 139 10.79 9.79 3.88
N GLY A 140 10.64 10.30 2.66
CA GLY A 140 10.85 9.50 1.44
C GLY A 140 9.53 9.09 0.78
N LYS A 141 9.58 8.06 -0.05
CA LYS A 141 8.44 7.59 -0.85
C LYS A 141 7.81 6.29 -0.33
N ASP A 142 8.46 5.64 0.62
CA ASP A 142 8.15 4.26 1.00
C ASP A 142 7.61 4.22 2.42
N ILE A 143 6.79 3.22 2.72
CA ILE A 143 6.25 2.94 4.05
C ILE A 143 6.92 1.66 4.56
N PRO A 144 7.99 1.76 5.37
CA PRO A 144 8.71 0.60 5.88
C PRO A 144 8.02 0.03 7.13
N ILE A 145 7.58 -1.22 7.03
CA ILE A 145 6.94 -1.99 8.08
C ILE A 145 7.82 -3.20 8.41
N SER A 146 8.08 -3.41 9.69
CA SER A 146 8.79 -4.57 10.22
C SER A 146 7.83 -5.44 11.03
N ILE A 147 7.84 -6.73 10.72
CA ILE A 147 7.19 -7.77 11.49
C ILE A 147 8.23 -8.30 12.48
N GLN A 148 8.09 -7.90 13.74
CA GLN A 148 8.92 -8.36 14.85
C GLN A 148 8.22 -9.49 15.58
N GLN A 149 8.96 -10.24 16.39
CA GLN A 149 8.38 -11.28 17.24
C GLN A 149 7.33 -10.72 18.22
N THR A 150 7.47 -9.45 18.61
CA THR A 150 6.53 -8.77 19.48
C THR A 150 5.30 -8.26 18.73
N GLY A 151 5.35 -8.03 17.42
CA GLY A 151 4.24 -7.48 16.65
C GLY A 151 4.70 -6.64 15.46
N LEU A 152 3.81 -5.78 14.98
CA LEU A 152 4.09 -4.87 13.88
C LEU A 152 4.73 -3.57 14.37
N VAL A 153 5.79 -3.14 13.69
CA VAL A 153 6.50 -1.89 13.95
C VAL A 153 6.72 -1.14 12.65
N CYS A 154 6.41 0.15 12.64
CA CYS A 154 6.82 1.04 11.55
C CYS A 154 8.25 1.52 11.85
N GLN A 155 9.22 1.20 10.98
CA GLN A 155 10.65 1.44 11.27
C GLN A 155 11.02 2.93 11.23
N GLU A 156 10.36 3.73 10.40
CA GLU A 156 10.63 5.16 10.29
C GLU A 156 9.69 6.01 11.14
N ARG A 157 10.25 7.10 11.68
CA ARG A 157 9.46 8.18 12.29
C ARG A 157 8.77 8.95 11.18
N TYR A 158 7.48 8.68 10.98
CA TYR A 158 6.60 9.65 10.32
C TYR A 158 6.69 10.99 11.08
N LYS A 159 6.59 12.12 10.38
CA LYS A 159 6.48 13.43 11.06
C LYS A 159 5.28 13.33 12.00
N ALA A 160 5.49 13.57 13.31
CA ALA A 160 4.46 13.41 14.33
C ALA A 160 3.14 14.00 13.81
N TRP A 161 2.18 13.12 13.53
CA TRP A 161 0.95 13.50 12.88
C TRP A 161 0.14 14.38 13.83
N ASN A 162 -0.15 15.61 13.42
CA ASN A 162 -1.05 16.50 14.14
C ASN A 162 -2.48 16.30 13.59
N PRO A 163 -3.41 15.71 14.36
CA PRO A 163 -4.80 15.51 13.93
C PRO A 163 -5.55 16.80 13.57
N PHE A 164 -5.01 17.97 13.92
CA PHE A 164 -5.69 19.26 13.82
C PHE A 164 -5.19 20.15 12.67
N GLU A 165 -4.21 19.70 11.88
CA GLU A 165 -3.78 20.38 10.66
C GLU A 165 -4.44 19.73 9.44
N ASP A 166 -5.62 20.24 9.06
CA ASP A 166 -6.28 19.99 7.78
C ASP A 166 -6.35 21.28 6.94
#